data_AF-V4UDI8-F1
#
_entry.id   AF-V4UDI8-F1
#
_cell.length_a   1.000
_cell.length_b   1.000
_cell.length_c   1.000
_cell.angle_alpha   90.00
_cell.angle_beta   90.00
_cell.angle_gamma   90.00
#
_symmetry.space_group_name_H-M   'P 1'
#
loop_
_entity.id
_entity.type
_entity.pdbx_description
1 polymer ?
#
loop_
_entity_poly.entity_id
_entity_poly.type
_entity_poly.pdbx_seq_one_letter_code
_entity_poly.pdbx_strand_id
1 'polypeptide(L)'
;LGIFALSGIILLPALLPVAATDDSIQAAGKNTTSIGTFNDLDKLSMGNITAKSSRLWAFLVATYWVSFVTYFLLWRGYKHVSELRADALMSPEVRPQQFAVLVRDLPDLPKGQSRKEQVDSYFKAIYPDTFYRSMVVTNNKEANKIYEELEGYKKKLARAEAVYAESKSAGKPEGTRPTIKTGFLGLLGKRVDAIEYYNEKIKEIIPKLEAEQKITLKEKQLGAALVFFTSRVAAASAAQSLHAQLVDTWTVSDAPESRELIWNNLNIKFFQRQIRQYVVYVIVALTIMFYMIPIGLISALTTLDNLKKILPFLKPVINITALKTVLEAYLPQIALIVFLALLPKLLLFLSKTEGIPAVSHAVRAASGKYFYFTVLNVFIGVTVGGTLFKTFKSIEKDPNSIVDVLANSLPGNATFFLTYVALQ
;
A
#
# COMPACT_ATOMS: atom_id res chain seq x y z
N LEU A 1 0.90 -18.74 12.57
CA LEU A 1 0.31 -19.68 13.56
C LEU A 1 1.27 -20.80 13.95
N GLY A 2 1.75 -21.64 13.00
CA GLY A 2 2.60 -22.80 13.32
C GLY A 2 3.85 -22.51 14.16
N ILE A 3 4.56 -21.40 13.87
CA ILE A 3 5.76 -20.99 14.63
C ILE A 3 5.43 -20.74 16.10
N PHE A 4 4.41 -19.94 16.37
CA PHE A 4 3.99 -19.60 17.73
C PHE A 4 3.34 -20.77 18.46
N ALA A 5 2.61 -21.64 17.76
CA ALA A 5 1.99 -22.82 18.38
C ALA A 5 3.03 -23.84 18.87
N LEU A 6 3.99 -24.22 18.00
CA LEU A 6 5.06 -25.17 18.37
C LEU A 6 5.97 -24.60 19.46
N SER A 7 6.30 -23.31 19.36
CA SER A 7 7.13 -22.64 20.36
C SER A 7 6.38 -22.47 21.68
N GLY A 8 5.11 -22.08 21.65
CA GLY A 8 4.30 -21.85 22.85
C GLY A 8 4.06 -23.12 23.66
N ILE A 9 3.74 -24.24 23.01
CA ILE A 9 3.46 -25.52 23.70
C ILE A 9 4.69 -26.04 24.45
N ILE A 10 5.89 -25.84 23.91
CA ILE A 10 7.13 -26.36 24.48
C ILE A 10 7.75 -25.37 25.47
N LEU A 11 7.78 -24.08 25.12
CA LEU A 11 8.51 -23.09 25.89
C LEU A 11 7.71 -22.53 27.06
N LEU A 12 6.37 -22.45 26.99
CA LEU A 12 5.59 -21.95 28.14
C LEU A 12 5.72 -22.87 29.36
N PRO A 13 5.57 -24.21 29.28
CA PRO A 13 5.75 -25.08 30.43
C PRO A 13 7.19 -25.15 30.93
N ALA A 14 8.18 -24.86 30.07
CA ALA A 14 9.59 -24.90 30.43
C ALA A 14 10.08 -23.59 31.06
N LEU A 15 9.73 -22.43 30.48
CA LEU A 15 10.25 -21.13 30.89
C LEU A 15 9.47 -20.49 32.02
N LEU A 16 8.14 -20.68 32.09
CA LEU A 16 7.32 -20.07 33.14
C LEU A 16 7.74 -20.53 34.55
N PRO A 17 7.96 -21.84 34.81
CA PRO A 17 8.44 -22.27 36.13
C PRO A 17 9.87 -21.79 36.42
N VAL A 18 10.74 -21.74 35.42
CA VAL A 18 12.14 -21.27 35.58
C VAL A 18 12.20 -19.80 35.95
N ALA A 19 11.32 -18.97 35.37
CA ALA A 19 11.18 -17.55 35.72
C ALA A 19 10.48 -17.33 37.06
N ALA A 20 9.39 -18.08 37.33
CA ALA A 20 8.55 -17.89 38.51
C ALA A 20 9.21 -18.34 39.82
N THR A 21 10.13 -19.30 39.75
CA THR A 21 10.84 -19.85 40.93
C THR A 21 12.10 -19.06 41.30
N ASP A 22 12.35 -17.90 40.68
CA ASP A 22 13.47 -17.02 41.03
C ASP A 22 12.97 -15.92 41.96
N ASP A 23 13.55 -15.82 43.16
CA ASP A 23 13.07 -14.94 44.24
C ASP A 23 13.61 -13.50 44.14
N SER A 24 14.20 -13.11 43.01
CA SER A 24 14.92 -11.85 42.89
C SER A 24 14.00 -10.61 43.02
N ILE A 25 12.78 -10.65 42.46
CA ILE A 25 11.77 -9.58 42.62
C ILE A 25 11.27 -9.49 44.08
N GLN A 26 11.31 -10.56 44.88
CA GLN A 26 10.97 -10.50 46.30
C GLN A 26 12.06 -9.81 47.13
N ALA A 27 13.33 -10.00 46.77
CA ALA A 27 14.48 -9.36 47.44
C ALA A 27 14.66 -7.88 47.07
N ALA A 28 14.23 -7.45 45.87
CA ALA A 28 14.45 -6.10 45.34
C ALA A 28 13.41 -5.04 45.78
N GLY A 29 12.43 -5.40 46.61
CA GLY A 29 11.50 -4.44 47.22
C GLY A 29 10.75 -3.55 46.22
N LYS A 30 9.62 -4.04 45.68
CA LYS A 30 8.56 -3.19 45.09
C LYS A 30 9.02 -2.12 44.06
N ASN A 31 9.92 -2.44 43.13
CA ASN A 31 10.11 -1.63 41.92
C ASN A 31 9.68 -2.46 40.71
N THR A 32 8.37 -2.60 40.51
CA THR A 32 7.78 -3.14 39.29
C THR A 32 8.16 -2.24 38.13
N THR A 33 8.90 -2.78 37.16
CA THR A 33 9.34 -2.09 35.94
C THR A 33 8.20 -1.83 34.95
N SER A 34 7.01 -2.39 35.20
CA SER A 34 5.80 -2.17 34.41
C SER A 34 5.17 -0.80 34.67
N ILE A 35 5.14 0.06 33.65
CA ILE A 35 4.30 1.27 33.60
C ILE A 35 2.86 0.85 33.18
N GLY A 36 2.25 -0.12 33.87
CA GLY A 36 0.98 -0.72 33.47
C GLY A 36 0.30 -1.59 34.52
N THR A 37 -0.97 -1.94 34.29
CA THR A 37 -1.93 -2.54 35.23
C THR A 37 -1.66 -4.00 35.64
N PHE A 38 -0.68 -4.69 35.04
CA PHE A 38 -0.39 -6.11 35.26
C PHE A 38 1.01 -6.34 35.84
N ASN A 39 1.23 -5.94 37.09
CA ASN A 39 2.53 -6.06 37.77
C ASN A 39 3.01 -7.51 37.99
N ASP A 40 2.12 -8.50 37.89
CA ASP A 40 2.45 -9.92 38.12
C ASP A 40 3.04 -10.63 36.89
N LEU A 41 2.89 -10.06 35.69
CA LEU A 41 3.48 -10.62 34.46
C LEU A 41 5.01 -10.48 34.42
N ASP A 42 5.55 -9.42 35.06
CA ASP A 42 6.99 -9.17 35.13
C ASP A 42 7.73 -10.32 35.85
N LYS A 43 7.06 -10.98 36.82
CA LYS A 43 7.57 -12.16 37.55
C LYS A 43 7.76 -13.39 36.66
N LEU A 44 7.04 -13.45 35.54
CA LEU A 44 7.10 -14.56 34.57
C LEU A 44 8.08 -14.28 33.42
N SER A 45 8.74 -13.12 33.43
CA SER A 45 9.66 -12.69 32.39
C SER A 45 11.13 -12.93 32.76
N MET A 46 12.02 -12.93 31.76
CA MET A 46 13.47 -12.99 31.97
C MET A 46 13.99 -11.81 32.82
N GLY A 47 13.24 -10.71 32.92
CA GLY A 47 13.57 -9.56 33.76
C GLY A 47 13.60 -9.87 35.27
N ASN A 48 12.96 -10.97 35.71
CA ASN A 48 13.01 -11.46 37.09
C ASN A 48 14.29 -12.27 37.41
N ILE A 49 15.18 -12.52 36.44
CA ILE A 49 16.34 -13.40 36.65
C ILE A 49 17.58 -12.58 36.98
N THR A 50 18.29 -12.99 38.03
CA THR A 50 19.53 -12.31 38.45
C THR A 50 20.65 -12.44 37.41
N ALA A 51 21.47 -11.40 37.30
CA ALA A 51 22.66 -11.45 36.46
C ALA A 51 23.59 -12.61 36.87
N LYS A 52 24.15 -13.32 35.88
CA LYS A 52 25.00 -14.52 36.04
C LYS A 52 24.29 -15.79 36.56
N SER A 53 22.96 -15.79 36.66
CA SER A 53 22.21 -17.01 36.99
C SER A 53 22.34 -18.07 35.91
N SER A 54 22.50 -19.34 36.31
CA SER A 54 22.52 -20.49 35.39
C SER A 54 21.17 -20.66 34.66
N ARG A 55 20.09 -20.08 35.18
CA ARG A 55 18.74 -20.11 34.59
C ARG A 55 18.66 -19.39 33.25
N LEU A 56 19.56 -18.45 32.97
CA LEU A 56 19.64 -17.77 31.68
C LEU A 56 19.96 -18.73 30.51
N TRP A 57 20.62 -19.86 30.78
CA TRP A 57 20.83 -20.90 29.76
C TRP A 57 19.52 -21.46 29.21
N ALA A 58 18.47 -21.56 30.02
CA ALA A 58 17.17 -22.01 29.55
C ALA A 58 16.57 -21.04 28.51
N PHE A 59 16.71 -19.73 28.71
CA PHE A 59 16.26 -18.70 27.77
C PHE A 59 17.10 -18.66 26.49
N LEU A 60 18.41 -18.92 26.61
CA LEU A 60 19.29 -19.04 25.45
C LEU A 60 18.90 -20.24 24.60
N VAL A 61 18.74 -21.43 25.19
CA VAL A 61 18.31 -22.65 24.50
C VAL A 61 16.92 -22.45 23.88
N ALA A 62 16.00 -21.79 24.60
CA ALA A 62 14.71 -21.42 24.06
C ALA A 62 14.80 -20.52 22.82
N THR A 63 15.72 -19.54 22.81
CA THR A 63 15.95 -18.68 21.65
C THR A 63 16.43 -19.49 20.45
N TYR A 64 17.40 -20.40 20.64
CA TYR A 64 17.83 -21.32 19.59
C TYR A 64 16.69 -22.22 19.08
N TRP A 65 15.83 -22.70 19.99
CA TRP A 65 14.65 -23.48 19.63
C TRP A 65 13.68 -22.68 18.75
N VAL A 66 13.30 -21.46 19.17
CA VAL A 66 12.41 -20.59 18.36
C VAL A 66 13.03 -20.30 17.01
N SER A 67 14.33 -19.98 16.95
CA SER A 67 15.03 -19.75 15.68
C SER A 67 14.99 -20.98 14.79
N PHE A 68 15.32 -22.17 15.32
CA PHE A 68 15.28 -23.42 14.56
C PHE A 68 13.88 -23.72 14.00
N VAL A 69 12.85 -23.66 14.85
CA VAL A 69 11.45 -23.89 14.43
C VAL A 69 11.02 -22.87 13.38
N THR A 70 11.43 -21.60 13.55
CA THR A 70 11.14 -20.53 12.59
C THR A 70 11.80 -20.82 11.25
N TYR A 71 13.10 -21.11 11.21
CA TYR A 71 13.81 -21.45 9.97
C TYR A 71 13.23 -22.69 9.30
N PHE A 72 12.95 -23.74 10.06
CA PHE A 72 12.37 -24.97 9.53
C PHE A 72 10.99 -24.76 8.90
N LEU A 73 10.09 -24.07 9.61
CA LEU A 73 8.75 -23.78 9.10
C LEU A 73 8.76 -22.77 7.95
N LEU A 74 9.65 -21.77 7.97
CA LEU A 74 9.82 -20.86 6.85
C LEU A 74 10.36 -21.58 5.62
N TRP A 75 11.34 -22.47 5.78
CA TRP A 75 11.85 -23.27 4.67
C TRP A 75 10.77 -24.18 4.09
N ARG A 76 10.02 -24.91 4.94
CA ARG A 76 8.91 -25.77 4.51
C ARG A 76 7.80 -24.96 3.84
N GLY A 77 7.41 -23.83 4.43
CA GLY A 77 6.40 -22.93 3.89
C GLY A 77 6.82 -22.30 2.56
N TYR A 78 8.08 -21.92 2.44
CA TYR A 78 8.64 -21.36 1.21
C TYR A 78 8.66 -22.39 0.09
N LYS A 79 9.11 -23.63 0.37
CA LYS A 79 9.07 -24.73 -0.58
C LYS A 79 7.63 -25.01 -1.05
N HIS A 80 6.69 -25.10 -0.11
CA HIS A 80 5.28 -25.33 -0.42
C HIS A 80 4.66 -24.21 -1.26
N VAL A 81 4.91 -22.94 -0.93
CA VAL A 81 4.42 -21.80 -1.73
C VAL A 81 5.08 -21.77 -3.12
N SER A 82 6.35 -22.18 -3.22
CA SER A 82 7.04 -22.30 -4.52
C SER A 82 6.42 -23.38 -5.39
N GLU A 83 6.07 -24.54 -4.82
CA GLU A 83 5.37 -25.63 -5.51
C GLU A 83 3.98 -25.18 -5.97
N LEU A 84 3.17 -24.58 -5.07
CA LEU A 84 1.86 -24.02 -5.43
C LEU A 84 1.96 -22.98 -6.55
N ARG A 85 3.00 -22.14 -6.53
CA ARG A 85 3.26 -21.17 -7.60
C ARG A 85 3.61 -21.88 -8.92
N ALA A 86 4.45 -22.93 -8.88
CA ALA A 86 4.79 -23.70 -10.06
C ALA A 86 3.54 -24.36 -10.66
N ASP A 87 2.71 -25.00 -9.83
CA ASP A 87 1.45 -25.63 -10.26
C ASP A 87 0.48 -24.60 -10.86
N ALA A 88 0.33 -23.44 -10.22
CA ALA A 88 -0.50 -22.36 -10.73
C ALA A 88 0.01 -21.80 -12.09
N LEU A 89 1.33 -21.75 -12.29
CA LEU A 89 1.93 -21.32 -13.55
C LEU A 89 1.84 -22.40 -14.66
N MET A 90 1.81 -23.68 -14.28
CA MET A 90 1.58 -24.81 -15.19
C MET A 90 0.10 -25.01 -15.57
N SER A 91 -0.82 -24.28 -14.92
CA SER A 91 -2.25 -24.36 -15.22
C SER A 91 -2.53 -24.10 -16.71
N PRO A 92 -3.54 -24.77 -17.30
CA PRO A 92 -3.83 -24.67 -18.73
C PRO A 92 -4.43 -23.30 -19.13
N GLU A 93 -4.77 -22.45 -18.15
CA GLU A 93 -5.32 -21.12 -18.39
C GLU A 93 -4.35 -20.27 -19.21
N VAL A 94 -4.81 -19.85 -20.39
CA VAL A 94 -4.07 -18.97 -21.27
C VAL A 94 -4.28 -17.54 -20.81
N ARG A 95 -3.22 -16.89 -20.32
CA ARG A 95 -3.28 -15.49 -19.86
C ARG A 95 -2.49 -14.58 -20.80
N PRO A 96 -3.03 -13.42 -21.22
CA PRO A 96 -2.34 -12.52 -22.14
C PRO A 96 -0.96 -12.08 -21.67
N GLN A 97 -0.78 -11.89 -20.36
CA GLN A 97 0.52 -11.52 -19.77
C GLN A 97 1.65 -12.53 -20.03
N GLN A 98 1.34 -13.81 -20.26
CA GLN A 98 2.36 -14.85 -20.53
C GLN A 98 3.01 -14.69 -21.91
N PHE A 99 2.39 -13.93 -22.81
CA PHE A 99 2.84 -13.70 -24.19
C PHE A 99 3.33 -12.27 -24.40
N ALA A 100 3.31 -11.44 -23.36
CA ALA A 100 3.56 -10.01 -23.45
C ALA A 100 4.77 -9.62 -22.61
N VAL A 101 5.57 -8.71 -23.15
CA VAL A 101 6.64 -8.03 -22.41
C VAL A 101 6.40 -6.53 -22.42
N LEU A 102 6.74 -5.88 -21.31
CA LEU A 102 6.72 -4.44 -21.19
C LEU A 102 8.10 -3.89 -21.55
N VAL A 103 8.14 -3.05 -22.57
CA VAL A 103 9.34 -2.34 -23.03
C VAL A 103 9.23 -0.87 -22.63
N ARG A 104 10.27 -0.36 -21.98
CA ARG A 104 10.39 1.04 -21.55
C ARG A 104 11.72 1.62 -22.01
N ASP A 105 11.83 2.94 -21.86
CA ASP A 105 13.02 3.72 -22.27
C ASP A 105 13.40 3.48 -23.74
N LEU A 106 12.39 3.58 -24.61
CA LEU A 106 12.62 3.54 -26.05
C LEU A 106 13.50 4.73 -26.46
N PRO A 107 14.56 4.52 -27.28
CA PRO A 107 15.41 5.60 -27.74
C PRO A 107 14.62 6.59 -28.61
N ASP A 108 15.22 7.75 -28.84
CA ASP A 108 14.60 8.78 -29.68
C ASP A 108 14.34 8.26 -31.11
N LEU A 109 13.32 8.83 -31.74
CA LEU A 109 12.84 8.35 -33.04
C LEU A 109 13.89 8.59 -34.14
N PRO A 110 14.21 7.58 -34.95
CA PRO A 110 14.93 7.77 -36.21
C PRO A 110 14.13 8.68 -37.15
N LYS A 111 14.83 9.49 -37.98
CA LYS A 111 14.18 10.41 -38.91
C LYS A 111 13.25 9.67 -39.86
N GLY A 112 11.96 10.02 -39.86
CA GLY A 112 10.96 9.51 -40.80
C GLY A 112 10.26 8.20 -40.40
N GLN A 113 10.55 7.62 -39.23
CA GLN A 113 9.95 6.37 -38.77
C GLN A 113 8.94 6.59 -37.62
N SER A 114 7.83 5.84 -37.63
CA SER A 114 6.89 5.80 -36.50
C SER A 114 7.47 5.02 -35.31
N ARG A 115 7.08 5.35 -34.07
CA ARG A 115 7.52 4.57 -32.88
C ARG A 115 7.15 3.10 -33.01
N LYS A 116 5.97 2.83 -33.57
CA LYS A 116 5.52 1.46 -33.78
C LYS A 116 6.44 0.72 -34.75
N GLU A 117 6.84 1.36 -35.84
CA GLU A 117 7.76 0.78 -36.82
C GLU A 117 9.15 0.58 -36.23
N GLN A 118 9.63 1.49 -35.37
CA GLN A 118 10.89 1.34 -34.64
C GLN A 118 10.86 0.08 -33.76
N VAL A 119 9.80 -0.10 -32.96
CA VAL A 119 9.66 -1.28 -32.09
C VAL A 119 9.45 -2.55 -32.90
N ASP A 120 8.60 -2.53 -33.93
CA ASP A 120 8.34 -3.68 -34.79
C ASP A 120 9.61 -4.12 -35.51
N SER A 121 10.39 -3.19 -36.08
CA SER A 121 11.63 -3.52 -36.80
C SER A 121 12.71 -4.07 -35.86
N TYR A 122 12.87 -3.49 -34.67
CA TYR A 122 13.81 -3.95 -33.66
C TYR A 122 13.50 -5.39 -33.21
N PHE A 123 12.27 -5.65 -32.78
CA PHE A 123 11.90 -6.99 -32.29
C PHE A 123 11.81 -8.03 -33.40
N LYS A 124 11.45 -7.65 -34.64
CA LYS A 124 11.52 -8.58 -35.79
C LYS A 124 12.95 -8.96 -36.14
N ALA A 125 13.92 -8.04 -35.99
CA ALA A 125 15.32 -8.36 -36.28
C ALA A 125 15.91 -9.36 -35.27
N ILE A 126 15.52 -9.25 -34.00
CA ILE A 126 16.03 -10.12 -32.93
C ILE A 126 15.20 -11.42 -32.80
N TYR A 127 13.89 -11.34 -33.00
CA TYR A 127 12.93 -12.43 -32.82
C TYR A 127 12.05 -12.64 -34.05
N PRO A 128 12.63 -13.01 -35.22
CA PRO A 128 11.93 -13.00 -36.51
C PRO A 128 10.67 -13.88 -36.56
N ASP A 129 10.73 -15.09 -36.02
CA ASP A 129 9.63 -16.06 -36.11
C ASP A 129 8.62 -15.98 -34.96
N THR A 130 9.02 -15.38 -33.84
CA THR A 130 8.22 -15.37 -32.61
C THR A 130 7.55 -14.03 -32.33
N PHE A 131 8.04 -12.93 -32.93
CA PHE A 131 7.41 -11.63 -32.79
C PHE A 131 6.03 -11.62 -33.46
N TYR A 132 5.00 -11.20 -32.71
CA TYR A 132 3.64 -11.09 -33.25
C TYR A 132 3.29 -9.64 -33.57
N ARG A 133 3.30 -8.77 -32.56
CA ARG A 133 2.87 -7.36 -32.70
C ARG A 133 3.39 -6.52 -31.54
N SER A 134 3.62 -5.23 -31.78
CA SER A 134 3.75 -4.23 -30.71
C SER A 134 2.49 -3.36 -30.54
N MET A 135 2.32 -2.87 -29.33
CA MET A 135 1.37 -1.84 -28.93
C MET A 135 2.13 -0.72 -28.22
N VAL A 136 2.33 0.39 -28.91
CA VAL A 136 2.96 1.59 -28.33
C VAL A 136 2.02 2.23 -27.31
N VAL A 137 2.54 2.60 -26.15
CA VAL A 137 1.80 3.30 -25.11
C VAL A 137 1.57 4.74 -25.55
N THR A 138 0.35 5.24 -25.41
CA THR A 138 -0.04 6.60 -25.81
C THR A 138 -0.53 7.41 -24.60
N ASN A 139 -0.40 8.73 -24.67
CA ASN A 139 -0.94 9.63 -23.65
C ASN A 139 -2.44 9.82 -23.86
N ASN A 140 -3.24 8.93 -23.27
CA ASN A 140 -4.70 8.91 -23.42
C ASN A 140 -5.44 9.82 -22.42
N LYS A 141 -4.79 10.81 -21.77
CA LYS A 141 -5.46 11.61 -20.72
C LYS A 141 -6.74 12.30 -21.20
N GLU A 142 -6.71 12.92 -22.37
CA GLU A 142 -7.86 13.63 -22.95
C GLU A 142 -8.93 12.63 -23.44
N ALA A 143 -8.53 11.59 -24.17
CA ALA A 143 -9.42 10.52 -24.60
C ALA A 143 -10.11 9.82 -23.40
N ASN A 144 -9.37 9.55 -22.32
CA ASN A 144 -9.90 8.95 -21.09
C ASN A 144 -10.92 9.86 -20.41
N LYS A 145 -10.67 11.17 -20.37
CA LYS A 145 -11.64 12.13 -19.81
C LYS A 145 -12.96 12.11 -20.59
N ILE A 146 -12.89 12.13 -21.92
CA ILE A 146 -14.07 12.05 -22.80
C ILE A 146 -14.78 10.70 -22.62
N TYR A 147 -14.02 9.61 -22.48
CA TYR A 147 -14.56 8.27 -22.23
C TYR A 147 -15.25 8.15 -20.85
N GLU A 148 -14.66 8.72 -19.80
CA GLU A 148 -15.27 8.78 -18.47
C GLU A 148 -16.58 9.57 -18.47
N GLU A 149 -16.63 10.69 -19.20
CA GLU A 149 -17.87 11.46 -19.42
C GLU A 149 -18.92 10.60 -20.14
N LEU A 150 -18.54 9.90 -21.22
CA LEU A 150 -19.42 8.99 -21.98
C LEU A 150 -19.96 7.85 -21.12
N GLU A 151 -19.11 7.18 -20.33
CA GLU A 151 -19.54 6.14 -19.37
C GLU A 151 -20.46 6.71 -18.29
N GLY A 152 -20.19 7.93 -17.82
CA GLY A 152 -21.06 8.67 -16.92
C GLY A 152 -22.46 8.90 -17.50
N TYR A 153 -22.56 9.26 -18.79
CA TYR A 153 -23.84 9.41 -19.48
C TYR A 153 -24.55 8.07 -19.73
N LYS A 154 -23.84 7.01 -20.12
CA LYS A 154 -24.41 5.67 -20.27
C LYS A 154 -25.01 5.14 -18.98
N LYS A 155 -24.33 5.32 -17.84
CA LYS A 155 -24.85 4.93 -16.52
C LYS A 155 -26.12 5.69 -16.16
N LYS A 156 -26.18 6.99 -16.46
CA LYS A 156 -27.37 7.83 -16.23
C LYS A 156 -28.53 7.41 -17.14
N LEU A 157 -28.25 7.08 -18.41
CA LEU A 157 -29.23 6.55 -19.35
C LEU A 157 -29.80 5.21 -18.87
N ALA A 158 -28.95 4.25 -18.50
CA ALA A 158 -29.40 2.96 -17.96
C ALA A 158 -30.28 3.13 -16.71
N ARG A 159 -29.93 4.08 -15.83
CA ARG A 159 -30.78 4.42 -14.67
C ARG A 159 -32.12 5.01 -15.09
N ALA A 160 -32.15 5.89 -16.09
CA ALA A 160 -33.39 6.49 -16.60
C ALA A 160 -34.30 5.43 -17.27
N GLU A 161 -33.72 4.50 -18.02
CA GLU A 161 -34.44 3.38 -18.64
C GLU A 161 -35.00 2.40 -17.59
N ALA A 162 -34.24 2.11 -16.53
CA ALA A 162 -34.70 1.28 -15.42
C ALA A 162 -35.91 1.91 -14.71
N VAL A 163 -35.85 3.22 -14.41
CA VAL A 163 -36.98 3.96 -13.81
C VAL A 163 -38.19 3.95 -14.75
N TYR A 164 -37.98 4.10 -16.07
CA TYR A 164 -39.05 4.01 -17.05
C TYR A 164 -39.69 2.60 -17.07
N ALA A 165 -38.88 1.54 -17.01
CA ALA A 165 -39.37 0.16 -16.96
C ALA A 165 -40.18 -0.11 -15.68
N GLU A 166 -39.69 0.31 -14.51
CA GLU A 166 -40.43 0.20 -13.23
C GLU A 166 -41.77 0.95 -13.29
N SER A 167 -41.80 2.12 -13.94
CA SER A 167 -43.03 2.90 -14.08
C SER A 167 -44.12 2.22 -14.91
N LYS A 168 -43.75 1.29 -15.81
CA LYS A 168 -44.69 0.46 -16.57
C LYS A 168 -45.23 -0.70 -15.73
N SER A 169 -44.38 -1.30 -14.90
CA SER A 169 -44.78 -2.39 -14.00
C SER A 169 -45.69 -1.92 -12.86
N ALA A 170 -45.62 -0.66 -12.46
CA ALA A 170 -46.41 -0.06 -11.37
C ALA A 170 -47.87 0.33 -11.75
N GLY A 171 -48.45 -0.26 -12.80
CA GLY A 171 -49.88 -0.14 -13.11
C GLY A 171 -50.29 1.00 -14.06
N LYS A 172 -49.34 1.63 -14.79
CA LYS A 172 -49.64 2.56 -15.89
C LYS A 172 -49.16 1.98 -17.22
N PRO A 173 -50.05 1.59 -18.16
CA PRO A 173 -49.65 0.88 -19.39
C PRO A 173 -48.75 1.69 -20.33
N GLU A 174 -48.77 3.03 -20.27
CA GLU A 174 -47.92 3.89 -21.12
C GLU A 174 -46.52 4.19 -20.51
N GLY A 175 -46.35 3.99 -19.20
CA GLY A 175 -45.12 4.34 -18.47
C GLY A 175 -44.85 5.85 -18.37
N THR A 176 -44.24 6.32 -17.28
CA THR A 176 -43.90 7.75 -17.10
C THR A 176 -42.43 7.98 -17.46
N ARG A 177 -42.16 8.76 -18.51
CA ARG A 177 -40.78 9.06 -18.90
C ARG A 177 -40.10 9.99 -17.87
N PRO A 178 -38.89 9.67 -17.41
CA PRO A 178 -38.17 10.52 -16.47
C PRO A 178 -37.74 11.83 -17.13
N THR A 179 -37.98 12.95 -16.45
CA THR A 179 -37.55 14.27 -16.91
C THR A 179 -36.43 14.81 -16.04
N ILE A 180 -35.48 15.51 -16.65
CA ILE A 180 -34.37 16.19 -15.97
C ILE A 180 -34.41 17.68 -16.30
N LYS A 181 -33.82 18.50 -15.42
CA LYS A 181 -33.54 19.91 -15.75
C LYS A 181 -32.11 20.04 -16.24
N THR A 182 -31.89 20.86 -17.27
CA THR A 182 -30.60 20.97 -17.98
C THR A 182 -29.51 21.78 -17.28
N GLY A 183 -29.84 22.54 -16.23
CA GLY A 183 -28.91 23.45 -15.55
C GLY A 183 -28.14 22.85 -14.38
N PHE A 184 -27.48 23.71 -13.60
CA PHE A 184 -26.51 23.33 -12.57
C PHE A 184 -27.10 22.30 -11.57
N LEU A 185 -26.45 21.13 -11.47
CA LEU A 185 -26.83 20.00 -10.61
C LEU A 185 -28.29 19.52 -10.77
N GLY A 186 -28.96 19.83 -11.89
CA GLY A 186 -30.37 19.47 -12.12
C GLY A 186 -31.39 20.36 -11.40
N LEU A 187 -30.98 21.52 -10.87
CA LEU A 187 -31.85 22.41 -10.08
C LEU A 187 -32.50 23.51 -10.92
N LEU A 188 -31.78 24.06 -11.90
CA LEU A 188 -32.24 25.12 -12.80
C LEU A 188 -32.36 24.62 -14.24
N GLY A 189 -33.13 25.33 -15.09
CA GLY A 189 -33.22 25.05 -16.52
C GLY A 189 -34.53 24.39 -16.98
N LYS A 190 -34.63 24.18 -18.30
CA LYS A 190 -35.81 23.58 -18.96
C LYS A 190 -35.91 22.09 -18.61
N ARG A 191 -37.13 21.61 -18.39
CA ARG A 191 -37.41 20.17 -18.23
C ARG A 191 -37.35 19.51 -19.60
N VAL A 192 -36.48 18.51 -19.73
CA VAL A 192 -36.29 17.72 -20.95
C VAL A 192 -36.41 16.24 -20.61
N ASP A 193 -36.79 15.41 -21.60
CA ASP A 193 -36.78 13.96 -21.47
C ASP A 193 -35.34 13.49 -21.22
N ALA A 194 -35.13 12.78 -20.10
CA ALA A 194 -33.80 12.34 -19.69
C ALA A 194 -33.21 11.33 -20.68
N ILE A 195 -34.04 10.45 -21.24
CA ILE A 195 -33.61 9.37 -22.14
C ILE A 195 -33.15 9.97 -23.46
N GLU A 196 -33.94 10.89 -24.02
CA GLU A 196 -33.61 11.57 -25.28
C GLU A 196 -32.36 12.45 -25.13
N TYR A 197 -32.29 13.23 -24.05
CA TYR A 197 -31.13 14.09 -23.76
C TYR A 197 -29.83 13.29 -23.61
N TYR A 198 -29.83 12.19 -22.85
CA TYR A 198 -28.63 11.38 -22.70
C TYR A 198 -28.25 10.67 -24.00
N ASN A 199 -29.21 10.21 -24.80
CA ASN A 199 -28.95 9.64 -26.12
C ASN A 199 -28.30 10.66 -27.07
N GLU A 200 -28.79 11.90 -27.10
CA GLU A 200 -28.20 12.97 -27.90
C GLU A 200 -26.77 13.29 -27.45
N LYS A 201 -26.53 13.39 -26.13
CA LYS A 201 -25.18 13.61 -25.59
C LYS A 201 -24.22 12.48 -25.91
N ILE A 202 -24.68 11.23 -25.85
CA ILE A 202 -23.87 10.07 -26.24
C ILE A 202 -23.52 10.15 -27.73
N LYS A 203 -24.49 10.47 -28.60
CA LYS A 203 -24.25 10.65 -30.05
C LYS A 203 -23.28 11.80 -30.34
N GLU A 204 -23.29 12.87 -29.56
CA GLU A 204 -22.36 13.99 -29.69
C GLU A 204 -20.93 13.65 -29.24
N ILE A 205 -20.79 12.84 -28.18
CA ILE A 205 -19.49 12.54 -27.55
C ILE A 205 -18.73 11.44 -28.31
N ILE A 206 -19.43 10.43 -28.85
CA ILE A 206 -18.80 9.34 -29.63
C ILE A 206 -17.84 9.85 -30.73
N PRO A 207 -18.26 10.74 -31.66
CA PRO A 207 -17.36 11.21 -32.71
C PRO A 207 -16.20 12.06 -32.17
N LYS A 208 -16.40 12.80 -31.07
CA LYS A 208 -15.31 13.53 -30.40
C LYS A 208 -14.28 12.57 -29.83
N LEU A 209 -14.74 11.46 -29.22
CA LEU A 209 -13.85 10.41 -28.72
C LEU A 209 -13.08 9.74 -29.86
N GLU A 210 -13.73 9.40 -30.97
CA GLU A 210 -13.08 8.78 -32.12
C GLU A 210 -12.03 9.69 -32.76
N ALA A 211 -12.33 10.99 -32.88
CA ALA A 211 -11.39 11.98 -33.39
C ALA A 211 -10.17 12.09 -32.47
N GLU A 212 -10.38 12.22 -31.15
CA GLU A 212 -9.30 12.32 -30.18
C GLU A 212 -8.45 11.05 -30.11
N GLN A 213 -9.07 9.87 -30.24
CA GLN A 213 -8.36 8.59 -30.32
C GLN A 213 -7.44 8.54 -31.54
N LYS A 214 -7.91 8.98 -32.72
CA LYS A 214 -7.09 9.02 -33.95
C LYS A 214 -5.90 9.97 -33.80
N ILE A 215 -6.09 11.13 -33.20
CA ILE A 215 -5.02 12.10 -32.91
C ILE A 215 -4.01 11.47 -31.94
N THR A 216 -4.51 10.90 -30.84
CA THR A 216 -3.68 10.31 -29.79
C THR A 216 -2.79 9.17 -30.29
N LEU A 217 -3.33 8.30 -31.16
CA LEU A 217 -2.58 7.20 -31.76
C LEU A 217 -1.46 7.65 -32.69
N LYS A 218 -1.63 8.81 -33.35
CA LYS A 218 -0.64 9.36 -34.28
C LYS A 218 0.42 10.21 -33.60
N GLU A 219 0.00 11.14 -32.74
CA GLU A 219 0.86 12.23 -32.26
C GLU A 219 1.33 12.05 -30.81
N LYS A 220 0.55 11.35 -29.97
CA LYS A 220 0.79 11.29 -28.52
C LYS A 220 1.43 9.96 -28.08
N GLN A 221 2.35 9.43 -28.89
CA GLN A 221 3.08 8.18 -28.61
C GLN A 221 4.19 8.40 -27.56
N LEU A 222 4.25 7.52 -26.56
CA LEU A 222 5.20 7.59 -25.45
C LEU A 222 6.40 6.66 -25.68
N GLY A 223 7.44 6.81 -24.86
CA GLY A 223 8.66 6.00 -24.89
C GLY A 223 8.53 4.61 -24.27
N ALA A 224 7.36 3.98 -24.38
CA ALA A 224 7.08 2.64 -23.86
C ALA A 224 6.15 1.86 -24.80
N ALA A 225 6.26 0.54 -24.82
CA ALA A 225 5.45 -0.34 -25.63
C ALA A 225 5.21 -1.69 -24.93
N LEU A 226 4.10 -2.33 -25.26
CA LEU A 226 3.87 -3.75 -24.98
C LEU A 226 4.18 -4.53 -26.25
N VAL A 227 5.02 -5.56 -26.14
CA VAL A 227 5.38 -6.43 -27.26
C VAL A 227 4.82 -7.81 -27.00
N PHE A 228 4.11 -8.35 -28.00
CA PHE A 228 3.47 -9.65 -27.95
C PHE A 228 4.24 -10.65 -28.81
N PHE A 229 4.38 -11.86 -28.28
CA PHE A 229 5.02 -12.99 -28.95
C PHE A 229 4.01 -14.11 -29.19
N THR A 230 4.29 -14.96 -30.18
CA THR A 230 3.52 -16.18 -30.45
C THR A 230 3.79 -17.28 -29.42
N SER A 231 4.97 -17.26 -28.79
CA SER A 231 5.43 -18.27 -27.83
C SER A 231 5.69 -17.68 -26.44
N ARG A 232 5.24 -18.38 -25.39
CA ARG A 232 5.48 -18.04 -23.98
C ARG A 232 6.97 -18.05 -23.63
N VAL A 233 7.71 -19.01 -24.21
CA VAL A 233 9.15 -19.16 -23.97
C VAL A 233 9.91 -17.98 -24.56
N ALA A 234 9.51 -17.51 -25.74
CA ALA A 234 10.11 -16.33 -26.37
C ALA A 234 9.85 -15.06 -25.55
N ALA A 235 8.61 -14.87 -25.06
CA ALA A 235 8.28 -13.74 -24.20
C ALA A 235 9.11 -13.75 -22.90
N ALA A 236 9.21 -14.90 -22.21
CA ALA A 236 9.99 -15.03 -20.99
C ALA A 236 11.49 -14.80 -21.23
N SER A 237 12.04 -15.35 -22.32
CA SER A 237 13.44 -15.13 -22.71
C SER A 237 13.71 -13.66 -23.04
N ALA A 238 12.81 -13.01 -23.77
CA ALA A 238 12.92 -11.58 -24.08
C ALA A 238 12.84 -10.70 -22.84
N ALA A 239 12.01 -11.06 -21.85
CA ALA A 239 11.89 -10.30 -20.59
C ALA A 239 13.12 -10.42 -19.68
N GLN A 240 13.87 -11.51 -19.79
CA GLN A 240 15.06 -11.77 -18.96
C GLN A 240 16.37 -11.33 -19.64
N SER A 241 16.33 -11.05 -20.95
CA SER A 241 17.51 -10.67 -21.73
C SER A 241 17.78 -9.16 -21.66
N LEU A 242 19.06 -8.78 -21.71
CA LEU A 242 19.47 -7.39 -21.89
C LEU A 242 19.46 -7.05 -23.39
N HIS A 243 18.72 -6.03 -23.77
CA HIS A 243 18.47 -5.66 -25.18
C HIS A 243 19.43 -4.60 -25.72
N ALA A 244 20.05 -3.81 -24.84
CA ALA A 244 21.00 -2.77 -25.19
C ALA A 244 22.23 -2.80 -24.30
N GLN A 245 23.36 -2.29 -24.80
CA GLN A 245 24.61 -2.19 -24.02
C GLN A 245 24.45 -1.25 -22.82
N LEU A 246 23.58 -0.24 -22.94
CA LEU A 246 23.28 0.72 -21.89
C LEU A 246 21.94 0.37 -21.22
N VAL A 247 21.96 0.31 -19.89
CA VAL A 247 20.83 -0.10 -19.05
C VAL A 247 19.68 0.92 -19.06
N ASP A 248 19.91 2.13 -19.54
CA ASP A 248 18.90 3.20 -19.64
C ASP A 248 18.11 3.19 -20.96
N THR A 249 18.36 2.21 -21.84
CA THR A 249 17.69 2.06 -23.14
C THR A 249 17.12 0.66 -23.32
N TRP A 250 15.96 0.55 -23.97
CA TRP A 250 15.29 -0.73 -24.23
C TRP A 250 15.16 -1.59 -22.97
N THR A 251 14.68 -1.02 -21.87
CA THR A 251 14.47 -1.79 -20.65
C THR A 251 13.24 -2.68 -20.82
N VAL A 252 13.45 -3.99 -20.77
CA VAL A 252 12.38 -4.98 -20.94
C VAL A 252 12.12 -5.67 -19.60
N SER A 253 10.85 -5.84 -19.27
CA SER A 253 10.41 -6.60 -18.10
C SER A 253 9.17 -7.42 -18.45
N ASP A 254 8.82 -8.38 -17.60
CA ASP A 254 7.55 -9.10 -17.71
C ASP A 254 6.38 -8.10 -17.72
N ALA A 255 5.42 -8.28 -18.63
CA ALA A 255 4.22 -7.47 -18.63
C ALA A 255 3.30 -7.94 -17.49
N PRO A 256 2.90 -7.06 -16.56
CA PRO A 256 1.84 -7.39 -15.62
C PRO A 256 0.49 -7.47 -16.34
N GLU A 257 -0.53 -7.96 -15.64
CA GLU A 257 -1.89 -7.98 -16.18
C GLU A 257 -2.36 -6.56 -16.56
N SER A 258 -3.16 -6.44 -17.63
CA SER A 258 -3.65 -5.16 -18.15
C SER A 258 -4.35 -4.28 -17.10
N ARG A 259 -5.01 -4.90 -16.12
CA ARG A 259 -5.68 -4.23 -14.99
C ARG A 259 -4.72 -3.74 -13.91
N GLU A 260 -3.55 -4.37 -13.80
CA GLU A 260 -2.51 -3.99 -12.85
C GLU A 260 -1.58 -2.91 -13.39
N LEU A 261 -1.58 -2.64 -14.70
CA LEU A 261 -0.76 -1.61 -15.31
C LEU A 261 -1.16 -0.20 -14.87
N ILE A 262 -0.20 0.54 -14.31
CA ILE A 262 -0.32 1.97 -14.02
C ILE A 262 0.16 2.74 -15.24
N TRP A 263 -0.74 2.96 -16.20
CA TRP A 263 -0.45 3.62 -17.48
C TRP A 263 0.28 4.96 -17.35
N ASN A 264 -0.07 5.75 -16.34
CA ASN A 264 0.55 7.06 -16.08
C ASN A 264 2.07 6.96 -15.78
N ASN A 265 2.54 5.83 -15.25
CA ASN A 265 3.93 5.63 -14.84
C ASN A 265 4.83 5.09 -15.96
N LEU A 266 4.24 4.59 -17.05
CA LEU A 266 4.98 3.96 -18.15
C LEU A 266 5.86 4.96 -18.92
N ASN A 267 5.46 6.24 -18.97
CA ASN A 267 6.19 7.29 -19.69
C ASN A 267 7.43 7.81 -18.95
N ILE A 268 7.59 7.48 -17.67
CA ILE A 268 8.67 8.05 -16.86
C ILE A 268 10.00 7.45 -17.30
N LYS A 269 10.95 8.28 -17.72
CA LYS A 269 12.30 7.84 -18.14
C LYS A 269 13.08 7.22 -16.97
N PHE A 270 14.07 6.39 -17.26
CA PHE A 270 14.95 5.74 -16.28
C PHE A 270 15.50 6.69 -15.21
N PHE A 271 16.20 7.77 -15.61
CA PHE A 271 16.81 8.71 -14.67
C PHE A 271 15.77 9.45 -13.79
N GLN A 272 14.62 9.80 -14.37
CA GLN A 272 13.53 10.41 -13.62
C GLN A 272 12.94 9.47 -12.57
N ARG A 273 12.84 8.16 -12.86
CA ARG A 273 12.43 7.15 -11.87
C ARG A 273 13.42 7.08 -10.72
N GLN A 274 14.73 7.06 -11.01
CA GLN A 274 15.76 6.99 -9.98
C GLN A 274 15.67 8.19 -9.03
N ILE A 275 15.56 9.41 -9.57
CA ILE A 275 15.39 10.62 -8.74
C ILE A 275 14.11 10.53 -7.90
N ARG A 276 12.98 10.14 -8.50
CA ARG A 276 11.71 9.99 -7.78
C ARG A 276 11.81 8.99 -6.64
N GLN A 277 12.47 7.85 -6.88
CA GLN A 277 12.70 6.82 -5.87
C GLN A 277 13.54 7.36 -4.71
N TYR A 278 14.64 8.07 -4.98
CA TYR A 278 15.44 8.72 -3.93
C TYR A 278 14.64 9.76 -3.15
N VAL A 279 13.88 10.61 -3.84
CA VAL A 279 13.02 11.62 -3.19
C VAL A 279 11.99 10.94 -2.28
N VAL A 280 11.35 9.85 -2.74
CA VAL A 280 10.40 9.10 -1.92
C VAL A 280 11.09 8.45 -0.74
N TYR A 281 12.29 7.88 -0.89
CA TYR A 281 13.05 7.34 0.25
C TYR A 281 13.41 8.41 1.28
N VAL A 282 13.80 9.61 0.85
CA VAL A 282 14.04 10.73 1.76
C VAL A 282 12.75 11.13 2.48
N ILE A 283 11.63 11.26 1.77
CA ILE A 283 10.33 11.59 2.37
C ILE A 283 9.90 10.52 3.39
N VAL A 284 10.06 9.24 3.05
CA VAL A 284 9.72 8.12 3.95
C VAL A 284 10.63 8.13 5.17
N ALA A 285 11.93 8.36 5.01
CA ALA A 285 12.87 8.47 6.12
C ALA A 285 12.50 9.64 7.06
N LEU A 286 12.18 10.81 6.51
CA LEU A 286 11.69 11.96 7.28
C LEU A 286 10.37 11.64 7.99
N THR A 287 9.44 10.98 7.28
CA THR A 287 8.16 10.54 7.85
C THR A 287 8.39 9.60 9.03
N ILE A 288 9.32 8.65 8.91
CA ILE A 288 9.68 7.71 9.98
C ILE A 288 10.31 8.45 11.17
N MET A 289 11.30 9.33 10.94
CA MET A 289 11.99 10.01 12.04
C MET A 289 11.09 11.00 12.79
N PHE A 290 10.22 11.70 12.08
CA PHE A 290 9.44 12.80 12.61
C PHE A 290 7.96 12.47 12.84
N TYR A 291 7.52 11.21 12.70
CA TYR A 291 6.10 10.85 12.77
C TYR A 291 5.41 11.21 14.08
N MET A 292 6.15 11.23 15.19
CA MET A 292 5.64 11.62 16.51
C MET A 292 5.26 13.10 16.58
N ILE A 293 5.85 13.96 15.73
CA ILE A 293 5.54 15.39 15.70
C ILE A 293 4.12 15.65 15.15
N PRO A 294 3.73 15.14 13.96
CA PRO A 294 2.34 15.19 13.49
C PRO A 294 1.33 14.57 14.46
N ILE A 295 1.66 13.43 15.09
CA ILE A 295 0.81 12.82 16.12
C ILE A 295 0.58 13.78 17.28
N GLY A 296 1.65 14.37 17.81
CA GLY A 296 1.56 15.34 18.91
C GLY A 296 0.77 16.59 18.52
N LEU A 297 0.96 17.09 17.29
CA LEU A 297 0.19 18.21 16.75
C LEU A 297 -1.31 17.90 16.66
N ILE A 298 -1.67 16.75 16.10
CA ILE A 298 -3.08 16.33 15.99
C ILE A 298 -3.68 16.15 17.38
N SER A 299 -2.97 15.48 18.29
CA SER A 299 -3.40 15.32 19.68
C SER A 299 -3.63 16.68 20.34
N ALA A 300 -2.72 17.65 20.17
CA ALA A 300 -2.84 18.98 20.74
C ALA A 300 -3.99 19.79 20.12
N LEU A 301 -4.19 19.71 18.80
CA LEU A 301 -5.27 20.40 18.07
C LEU A 301 -6.65 19.82 18.40
N THR A 302 -6.73 18.52 18.66
CA THR A 302 -7.98 17.81 18.97
C THR A 302 -8.41 17.95 20.43
N THR A 303 -7.65 18.68 21.25
CA THR A 303 -8.11 19.05 22.59
C THR A 303 -9.33 19.96 22.47
N LEU A 304 -10.34 19.70 23.28
CA LEU A 304 -11.65 20.35 23.21
C LEU A 304 -11.55 21.88 23.34
N ASP A 305 -10.57 22.38 24.10
CA ASP A 305 -10.34 23.81 24.27
C ASP A 305 -9.66 24.50 23.07
N ASN A 306 -8.79 23.80 22.35
CA ASN A 306 -8.22 24.31 21.10
C ASN A 306 -9.24 24.24 19.96
N LEU A 307 -10.05 23.19 19.92
CA LEU A 307 -11.10 23.04 18.92
C LEU A 307 -12.19 24.12 19.04
N LYS A 308 -12.56 24.52 20.27
CA LYS A 308 -13.47 25.65 20.53
C LYS A 308 -12.97 26.98 19.96
N LYS A 309 -11.64 27.17 19.89
CA LYS A 309 -11.00 28.37 19.33
C LYS A 309 -10.97 28.33 17.81
N ILE A 310 -10.73 27.16 17.22
CA ILE A 310 -10.57 26.99 15.76
C ILE A 310 -11.94 26.86 15.05
N LEU A 311 -12.92 26.18 15.64
CA LEU A 311 -14.23 25.90 15.05
C LEU A 311 -15.36 26.42 15.96
N PRO A 312 -15.70 27.73 15.90
CA PRO A 312 -16.65 28.35 16.83
C PRO A 312 -18.10 27.83 16.70
N PHE A 313 -18.46 27.17 15.59
CA PHE A 313 -19.78 26.56 15.40
C PHE A 313 -20.02 25.32 16.27
N LEU A 314 -18.96 24.74 16.87
CA LEU A 314 -19.09 23.59 17.78
C LEU A 314 -19.45 24.00 19.22
N LYS A 315 -19.37 25.30 19.56
CA LYS A 315 -19.68 25.82 20.91
C LYS A 315 -21.08 25.41 21.44
N PRO A 316 -22.17 25.42 20.65
CA PRO A 316 -23.50 25.04 21.13
C PRO A 316 -23.61 23.55 21.47
N VAL A 317 -22.92 22.69 20.70
CA VAL A 317 -22.95 21.22 20.85
C VAL A 317 -22.10 20.77 22.04
N ILE A 318 -21.00 21.47 22.32
CA ILE A 318 -20.04 21.16 23.39
C ILE A 318 -20.55 21.56 24.79
N ASN A 319 -21.56 22.43 24.91
CA ASN A 319 -22.10 22.86 26.20
C ASN A 319 -22.97 21.80 26.90
N ILE A 320 -23.29 20.70 26.23
CA ILE A 320 -24.01 19.58 26.83
C ILE A 320 -23.01 18.71 27.60
N THR A 321 -23.12 18.66 28.94
CA THR A 321 -22.15 18.00 29.85
C THR A 321 -21.83 16.55 29.48
N ALA A 322 -22.83 15.79 29.04
CA ALA A 322 -22.66 14.40 28.59
C ALA A 322 -21.92 14.28 27.25
N LEU A 323 -22.17 15.19 26.30
CA LEU A 323 -21.46 15.21 25.02
C LEU A 323 -20.03 15.74 25.18
N LYS A 324 -19.80 16.69 26.09
CA LYS A 324 -18.45 17.21 26.40
C LYS A 324 -17.54 16.10 26.90
N THR A 325 -17.98 15.31 27.89
CA THR A 325 -17.19 14.22 28.47
C THR A 325 -16.90 13.13 27.44
N VAL A 326 -17.87 12.78 26.59
CA VAL A 326 -17.67 11.82 25.49
C VAL A 326 -16.72 12.38 24.42
N LEU A 327 -16.92 13.62 23.96
CA LEU A 327 -16.05 14.24 22.96
C LEU A 327 -14.62 14.40 23.49
N GLU A 328 -14.44 14.82 24.73
CA GLU A 328 -13.12 14.99 25.35
C GLU A 328 -12.38 13.65 25.51
N ALA A 329 -13.13 12.57 25.78
CA ALA A 329 -12.58 11.23 25.97
C ALA A 329 -12.39 10.41 24.69
N TYR A 330 -13.04 10.76 23.57
CA TYR A 330 -12.97 9.98 22.32
C TYR A 330 -12.44 10.76 21.12
N LEU A 331 -12.55 12.08 21.08
CA LEU A 331 -12.15 12.88 19.92
C LEU A 331 -10.64 12.78 19.62
N PRO A 332 -9.73 12.88 20.62
CA PRO A 332 -8.30 12.68 20.37
C PRO A 332 -8.02 11.26 19.86
N GLN A 333 -8.64 10.23 20.44
CA GLN A 333 -8.47 8.84 20.02
C GLN A 333 -8.96 8.62 18.58
N ILE A 334 -10.13 9.14 18.20
CA ILE A 334 -10.66 9.03 16.84
C ILE A 334 -9.75 9.74 15.85
N ALA A 335 -9.30 10.96 16.16
CA ALA A 335 -8.41 11.72 15.29
C ALA A 335 -7.06 11.01 15.09
N LEU A 336 -6.52 10.41 16.16
CA LEU A 336 -5.32 9.57 16.09
C LEU A 336 -5.55 8.32 15.22
N ILE A 337 -6.64 7.58 15.43
CA ILE A 337 -6.97 6.39 14.62
C ILE A 337 -7.08 6.76 13.12
N VAL A 338 -7.75 7.86 12.79
CA VAL A 338 -7.88 8.33 11.41
C VAL A 338 -6.51 8.68 10.82
N PHE A 339 -5.64 9.32 11.61
CA PHE A 339 -4.28 9.65 11.17
C PHE A 339 -3.42 8.40 10.93
N LEU A 340 -3.50 7.41 11.79
CA LEU A 340 -2.82 6.12 11.59
C LEU A 340 -3.41 5.35 10.39
N ALA A 341 -4.72 5.39 10.18
CA ALA A 341 -5.37 4.77 9.03
C ALA A 341 -5.02 5.46 7.69
N LEU A 342 -4.59 6.71 7.73
CA LEU A 342 -4.12 7.45 6.55
C LEU A 342 -2.71 7.03 6.14
N LEU A 343 -1.88 6.53 7.07
CA LEU A 343 -0.48 6.21 6.78
C LEU A 343 -0.31 5.15 5.68
N PRO A 344 -0.98 3.98 5.69
CA PRO A 344 -0.86 3.02 4.59
C PRO A 344 -1.30 3.61 3.24
N LYS A 345 -2.33 4.47 3.24
CA LYS A 345 -2.79 5.16 2.02
C LYS A 345 -1.75 6.16 1.51
N LEU A 346 -1.11 6.90 2.42
CA LEU A 346 -0.01 7.82 2.09
C LEU A 346 1.20 7.07 1.52
N LEU A 347 1.63 5.97 2.15
CA LEU A 347 2.76 5.16 1.68
C LEU A 347 2.46 4.50 0.33
N LEU A 348 1.21 4.08 0.09
CA LEU A 348 0.78 3.58 -1.21
C LEU A 348 0.79 4.69 -2.26
N PHE A 349 0.33 5.90 -1.93
CA PHE A 349 0.41 7.06 -2.81
C PHE A 349 1.85 7.38 -3.18
N LEU A 350 2.76 7.46 -2.19
CA LEU A 350 4.19 7.67 -2.42
C LEU A 350 4.81 6.56 -3.28
N SER A 351 4.43 5.30 -3.06
CA SER A 351 4.95 4.18 -3.86
C SER A 351 4.43 4.22 -5.31
N LYS A 352 3.22 4.72 -5.54
CA LYS A 352 2.70 4.95 -6.90
C LYS A 352 3.43 6.08 -7.61
N THR A 353 3.94 7.09 -6.90
CA THR A 353 4.68 8.21 -7.53
C THR A 353 6.14 7.90 -7.86
N GLU A 354 6.69 6.77 -7.37
CA GLU A 354 8.05 6.26 -7.70
C GLU A 354 8.21 5.88 -9.18
N GLY A 355 7.11 5.64 -9.91
CA GLY A 355 7.15 5.24 -11.31
C GLY A 355 7.17 3.72 -11.54
N ILE A 356 6.73 2.95 -10.54
CA ILE A 356 6.49 1.51 -10.63
C ILE A 356 5.37 1.24 -11.67
N PRO A 357 5.57 0.31 -12.63
CA PRO A 357 4.61 0.07 -13.70
C PRO A 357 3.38 -0.75 -13.28
N ALA A 358 3.47 -1.59 -12.23
CA ALA A 358 2.38 -2.45 -11.78
C ALA A 358 1.87 -2.07 -10.38
N VAL A 359 0.55 -2.16 -10.18
CA VAL A 359 -0.10 -1.95 -8.88
C VAL A 359 0.40 -2.97 -7.84
N SER A 360 0.53 -4.24 -8.21
CA SER A 360 1.03 -5.31 -7.35
C SER A 360 2.44 -5.00 -6.80
N HIS A 361 3.35 -4.54 -7.66
CA HIS A 361 4.68 -4.09 -7.26
C HIS A 361 4.64 -2.82 -6.39
N ALA A 362 3.74 -1.87 -6.67
CA ALA A 362 3.59 -0.66 -5.87
C ALA A 362 3.06 -0.97 -4.45
N VAL A 363 2.12 -1.92 -4.33
CA VAL A 363 1.63 -2.41 -3.03
C VAL A 363 2.77 -3.09 -2.27
N ARG A 364 3.55 -3.97 -2.89
CA ARG A 364 4.72 -4.59 -2.26
C ARG A 364 5.71 -3.55 -1.74
N ALA A 365 6.00 -2.53 -2.54
CA ALA A 365 6.89 -1.43 -2.15
C ALA A 365 6.32 -0.61 -0.97
N ALA A 366 5.00 -0.37 -0.96
CA ALA A 366 4.31 0.32 0.14
C ALA A 366 4.34 -0.51 1.44
N SER A 367 4.08 -1.81 1.35
CA SER A 367 4.18 -2.74 2.49
C SER A 367 5.60 -2.80 3.05
N GLY A 368 6.63 -2.79 2.20
CA GLY A 368 8.02 -2.70 2.65
C GLY A 368 8.31 -1.42 3.44
N LYS A 369 7.85 -0.26 2.95
CA LYS A 369 7.97 1.02 3.67
C LYS A 369 7.21 1.00 5.00
N TYR A 370 6.02 0.42 5.01
CA TYR A 370 5.21 0.27 6.22
C TYR A 370 5.88 -0.65 7.25
N PHE A 371 6.53 -1.73 6.82
CA PHE A 371 7.31 -2.59 7.69
C PHE A 371 8.44 -1.81 8.39
N TYR A 372 9.26 -1.05 7.64
CA TYR A 372 10.30 -0.22 8.24
C TYR A 372 9.73 0.82 9.20
N PHE A 373 8.59 1.42 8.85
CA PHE A 373 7.89 2.34 9.74
C PHE A 373 7.50 1.67 11.06
N THR A 374 6.87 0.49 11.01
CA THR A 374 6.42 -0.25 12.20
C THR A 374 7.60 -0.69 13.06
N VAL A 375 8.67 -1.23 12.46
CA VAL A 375 9.87 -1.63 13.21
C VAL A 375 10.51 -0.44 13.92
N LEU A 376 10.67 0.69 13.23
CA LEU A 376 11.36 1.84 13.81
C LEU A 376 10.46 2.60 14.80
N ASN A 377 9.22 2.94 14.45
CA ASN A 377 8.36 3.74 15.33
C ASN A 377 7.65 2.91 16.40
N VAL A 378 7.01 1.79 16.02
CA VAL A 378 6.18 1.02 16.94
C VAL A 378 7.05 0.11 17.81
N PHE A 379 8.02 -0.58 17.23
CA PHE A 379 8.88 -1.46 18.01
C PHE A 379 10.00 -0.68 18.72
N ILE A 380 10.94 -0.04 18.01
CA ILE A 380 12.06 0.67 18.65
C ILE A 380 11.59 1.92 19.41
N GLY A 381 10.73 2.74 18.81
CA GLY A 381 10.26 3.98 19.41
C GLY A 381 9.54 3.77 20.75
N VAL A 382 8.64 2.78 20.83
CA VAL A 382 7.98 2.44 22.10
C VAL A 382 8.95 1.77 23.08
N THR A 383 9.80 0.86 22.61
CA THR A 383 10.78 0.17 23.47
C THR A 383 11.69 1.15 24.19
N VAL A 384 12.12 2.23 23.54
CA VAL A 384 13.02 3.22 24.15
C VAL A 384 12.25 4.36 24.85
N GLY A 385 10.91 4.31 24.88
CA GLY A 385 10.07 5.28 25.59
C GLY A 385 10.18 6.71 25.05
N GLY A 386 10.54 6.90 23.78
CA GLY A 386 10.89 8.20 23.23
C GLY A 386 10.78 8.29 21.71
N THR A 387 11.03 9.48 21.15
CA THR A 387 11.09 9.65 19.69
C THR A 387 12.39 9.07 19.15
N LEU A 388 12.36 8.50 17.95
CA LEU A 388 13.55 7.94 17.28
C LEU A 388 14.73 8.92 17.26
N PHE A 389 14.46 10.20 17.02
CA PHE A 389 15.50 11.23 17.03
C PHE A 389 16.24 11.34 18.39
N LYS A 390 15.51 11.23 19.51
CA LYS A 390 16.13 11.23 20.85
C LYS A 390 16.97 9.98 21.06
N THR A 391 16.45 8.82 20.63
CA THR A 391 17.16 7.54 20.69
C THR A 391 18.47 7.58 19.89
N PHE A 392 18.43 8.06 18.64
CA PHE A 392 19.63 8.21 17.81
C PHE A 392 20.65 9.17 18.43
N LYS A 393 20.20 10.29 19.01
CA LYS A 393 21.09 11.22 19.71
C LYS A 393 21.72 10.61 20.97
N SER A 394 21.02 9.71 21.64
CA SER A 394 21.57 8.96 22.78
C SER A 394 22.63 7.96 22.32
N ILE A 395 22.35 7.23 21.24
CA ILE A 395 23.27 6.24 20.65
C ILE A 395 24.51 6.92 20.07
N GLU A 396 24.37 8.09 19.45
CA GLU A 396 25.50 8.88 18.92
C GLU A 396 26.50 9.25 20.03
N LYS A 397 25.99 9.55 21.23
CA LYS A 397 26.83 9.93 22.38
C LYS A 397 27.51 8.75 23.05
N ASP A 398 26.85 7.60 23.09
CA ASP A 398 27.40 6.38 23.66
C ASP A 398 26.87 5.14 22.92
N PRO A 399 27.60 4.66 21.89
CA PRO A 399 27.18 3.50 21.10
C PRO A 399 27.05 2.20 21.90
N ASN A 400 27.83 2.03 22.99
CA ASN A 400 27.82 0.81 23.79
C ASN A 400 26.58 0.72 24.69
N SER A 401 25.98 1.86 25.03
CA SER A 401 24.77 1.93 25.86
C SER A 401 23.53 1.32 25.21
N ILE A 402 23.54 1.04 23.89
CA ILE A 402 22.36 0.54 23.18
C ILE A 402 21.87 -0.81 23.73
N VAL A 403 22.81 -1.68 24.12
CA VAL A 403 22.50 -3.01 24.67
C VAL A 403 21.84 -2.86 26.04
N ASP A 404 22.39 -2.00 26.90
CA ASP A 404 21.87 -1.75 28.24
C ASP A 404 20.49 -1.06 28.20
N VAL A 405 20.30 -0.09 27.30
CA VAL A 405 19.01 0.60 27.12
C VAL A 405 17.94 -0.37 26.66
N LEU A 406 18.23 -1.22 25.67
CA LEU A 406 17.29 -2.23 25.18
C LEU A 406 17.02 -3.31 26.23
N ALA A 407 18.05 -3.80 26.92
CA ALA A 407 17.93 -4.83 27.95
C ALA A 407 17.03 -4.38 29.10
N ASN A 408 17.16 -3.13 29.54
CA ASN A 408 16.37 -2.58 30.64
C ASN A 408 14.94 -2.22 30.22
N SER A 409 14.72 -1.84 28.95
CA SER A 409 13.43 -1.28 28.51
C SER A 409 12.52 -2.30 27.81
N LEU A 410 13.06 -3.40 27.27
CA LEU A 410 12.24 -4.45 26.62
C LEU A 410 11.31 -5.18 27.61
N PRO A 411 11.76 -5.65 28.79
CA PRO A 411 10.89 -6.35 29.73
C PRO A 411 9.73 -5.47 30.22
N GLY A 412 10.02 -4.21 30.61
CA GLY A 412 8.99 -3.28 31.12
C GLY A 412 7.94 -2.87 30.07
N ASN A 413 8.28 -2.95 28.78
CA ASN A 413 7.35 -2.65 27.67
C ASN A 413 6.59 -3.88 27.14
N ALA A 414 6.85 -5.09 27.65
CA ALA A 414 6.16 -6.31 27.19
C ALA A 414 4.64 -6.22 27.38
N THR A 415 4.20 -5.66 28.52
CA THR A 415 2.78 -5.44 28.83
C THR A 415 2.10 -4.48 27.85
N PHE A 416 2.83 -3.46 27.37
CA PHE A 416 2.35 -2.58 26.31
C PHE A 416 2.12 -3.36 25.01
N PHE A 417 3.11 -4.14 24.55
CA PHE A 417 2.98 -4.90 23.30
C PHE A 417 1.89 -5.97 23.37
N LEU A 418 1.70 -6.62 24.54
CA LEU A 418 0.62 -7.58 24.75
C LEU A 418 -0.76 -6.91 24.63
N THR A 419 -0.93 -5.74 25.28
CA THR A 419 -2.18 -4.96 25.20
C THR A 419 -2.41 -4.42 23.79
N TYR A 420 -1.34 -3.97 23.12
CA TYR A 420 -1.39 -3.47 21.74
C TYR A 420 -1.87 -4.55 20.77
N VAL A 421 -1.30 -5.76 20.84
CA VAL A 421 -1.71 -6.90 19.99
C VAL A 421 -3.12 -7.41 20.34
N ALA A 422 -3.56 -7.28 21.59
CA ALA A 422 -4.93 -7.66 21.98
C ALA A 422 -6.00 -6.67 21.49
N LEU A 423 -5.64 -5.39 21.33
CA LEU A 423 -6.57 -4.33 20.90
C LEU A 423 -6.64 -4.19 19.37
N GLN A 424 -5.54 -4.45 18.68
CA GLN A 424 -5.40 -4.36 17.22
C GLN A 424 -6.03 -5.56 16.52
#